data_AF-A0A953R9J8-F1
#
_entry.id   AF-A0A953R9J8-F1
#
_cell.length_a   1.000
_cell.length_b   1.000
_cell.length_c   1.000
_cell.angle_alpha   90.00
_cell.angle_beta   90.00
_cell.angle_gamma   90.00
#
_symmetry.space_group_name_H-M   'P 1'
#
loop_
_entity.id
_entity.type
_entity.pdbx_description
1 polymer ?
#
loop_
_entity_poly.entity_id
_entity_poly.type
_entity_poly.pdbx_seq_one_letter_code
_entity_poly.pdbx_strand_id
1 'polypeptide(L)'
;MPVSMEFLRGVLGVIALGCAHMAGRSLAAVRKGSQKLSRLYGWVIRMTVCLAAVAFRHSVDMVDIAIWALAAVAFAAGFWSASHQKPPEDLTREIFPE
;
A
#
# COMPACT_ATOMS: atom_id res chain seq x y z
N MET A 1 8.51 -29.40 -6.78
CA MET A 1 7.63 -29.04 -7.91
C MET A 1 8.01 -27.64 -8.35
N PRO A 2 8.42 -27.40 -9.61
CA PRO A 2 8.64 -26.03 -10.08
C PRO A 2 7.30 -25.30 -10.03
N VAL A 3 7.22 -24.26 -9.20
CA VAL A 3 6.07 -23.37 -9.17
C VAL A 3 6.03 -22.65 -10.51
N SER A 4 4.85 -22.52 -11.15
CA SER A 4 4.77 -21.77 -12.40
C SER A 4 5.15 -20.31 -12.14
N MET A 5 6.00 -19.74 -12.99
CA MET A 5 6.47 -18.35 -12.84
C MET A 5 5.29 -17.37 -12.86
N GLU A 6 4.25 -17.66 -13.63
CA GLU A 6 3.00 -16.89 -13.65
C GLU A 6 2.26 -16.91 -12.30
N PHE A 7 2.22 -18.05 -11.62
CA PHE A 7 1.62 -18.12 -10.28
C PHE A 7 2.41 -17.28 -9.28
N LEU A 8 3.74 -17.36 -9.33
CA LEU A 8 4.60 -16.54 -8.46
C LEU A 8 4.42 -15.04 -8.75
N ARG A 9 4.35 -14.64 -10.03
CA ARG A 9 4.06 -13.26 -10.45
C ARG A 9 2.71 -12.79 -9.94
N GLY A 10 1.68 -13.62 -10.03
CA GLY A 10 0.35 -13.34 -9.48
C GLY A 10 0.39 -13.09 -7.96
N VAL A 11 1.04 -13.98 -7.20
CA VAL A 11 1.18 -13.83 -5.74
C VAL A 11 1.96 -12.58 -5.37
N LEU A 12 3.09 -12.33 -6.03
CA LEU A 12 3.89 -11.12 -5.83
C LEU A 12 3.11 -9.85 -6.18
N GLY A 13 2.29 -9.89 -7.23
CA GLY A 13 1.38 -8.81 -7.62
C GLY A 13 0.38 -8.48 -6.51
N VAL A 14 -0.28 -9.50 -5.93
CA VAL A 14 -1.22 -9.30 -4.81
C VAL A 14 -0.53 -8.69 -3.59
N ILE A 15 0.67 -9.17 -3.26
CA ILE A 15 1.47 -8.61 -2.16
C ILE A 15 1.86 -7.16 -2.46
N ALA A 16 2.25 -6.86 -3.71
CA ALA A 16 2.59 -5.51 -4.16
C ALA A 16 1.40 -4.55 -4.01
N LEU A 17 0.18 -4.97 -4.37
CA LEU A 17 -1.04 -4.19 -4.20
C LEU A 17 -1.29 -3.87 -2.72
N GLY A 18 -1.16 -4.85 -1.84
CA GLY A 18 -1.30 -4.65 -0.38
C GLY A 18 -0.26 -3.67 0.15
N CYS A 19 0.99 -3.80 -0.27
CA CYS A 19 2.06 -2.88 0.10
C CYS A 19 1.81 -1.46 -0.43
N ALA A 20 1.33 -1.32 -1.67
CA ALA A 20 1.01 -0.04 -2.29
C ALA A 20 -0.12 0.68 -1.53
N HIS A 21 -1.19 -0.03 -1.20
CA HIS A 21 -2.28 0.51 -0.40
C HIS A 21 -1.81 0.98 0.98
N MET A 22 -0.99 0.18 1.67
CA MET A 22 -0.43 0.54 2.97
C MET A 22 0.58 1.69 2.89
N ALA A 23 1.35 1.80 1.80
CA ALA A 23 2.23 2.93 1.54
C ALA A 23 1.42 4.22 1.35
N GLY A 24 0.33 4.19 0.58
CA GLY A 24 -0.57 5.32 0.40
C GLY A 24 -1.20 5.78 1.71
N ARG A 25 -1.73 4.83 2.50
CA ARG A 25 -2.27 5.12 3.85
C ARG A 25 -1.22 5.73 4.77
N SER A 26 -0.01 5.17 4.78
CA SER A 26 1.09 5.65 5.64
C SER A 26 1.55 7.05 5.21
N LEU A 27 1.57 7.35 3.91
CA LEU A 27 1.91 8.68 3.41
C LEU A 27 0.89 9.73 3.89
N ALA A 28 -0.41 9.43 3.81
CA ALA A 28 -1.44 10.31 4.35
C ALA A 28 -1.29 10.51 5.87
N ALA A 29 -1.01 9.44 6.61
CA ALA A 29 -0.81 9.51 8.06
C ALA A 29 0.44 10.32 8.45
N VAL A 30 1.54 10.20 7.70
CA VAL A 30 2.75 11.03 7.88
C VAL A 30 2.45 12.49 7.56
N ARG A 31 1.71 12.79 6.48
CA ARG A 31 1.28 14.16 6.16
C ARG A 31 0.40 14.79 7.23
N LYS A 32 -0.38 13.98 7.96
CA LYS A 32 -1.18 14.40 9.11
C LYS A 32 -0.39 14.46 10.43
N GLY A 33 0.91 14.11 10.42
CA GLY A 33 1.74 14.04 11.64
C GLY A 33 1.43 12.87 12.57
N SER A 34 0.52 11.95 12.19
CA SER A 34 0.08 10.82 13.02
C SER A 34 0.99 9.59 12.93
N GLN A 35 1.96 9.58 12.01
CA GLN A 35 2.94 8.48 11.87
C GLN A 35 4.35 8.98 11.58
N LYS A 36 5.34 8.18 11.99
CA LYS A 36 6.76 8.42 11.70
C LYS A 36 7.08 8.08 10.24
N LEU A 37 7.99 8.87 9.66
CA LEU A 37 8.43 8.72 8.28
C LEU A 37 9.15 7.36 8.03
N SER A 38 9.77 6.78 9.06
CA SER A 38 10.37 5.43 9.00
C SER A 38 9.35 4.34 8.63
N ARG A 39 8.08 4.48 9.04
CA ARG A 39 7.02 3.52 8.71
C ARG A 39 6.64 3.60 7.23
N LEU A 40 6.62 4.80 6.65
CA LEU A 40 6.40 5.01 5.23
C LEU A 40 7.53 4.36 4.41
N TYR A 41 8.80 4.60 4.75
CA TYR A 41 9.93 3.97 4.05
C TYR A 41 9.83 2.45 4.05
N GLY A 42 9.44 1.84 5.17
CA GLY A 42 9.26 0.39 5.24
C GLY A 42 8.21 -0.13 4.25
N TRP A 43 7.12 0.61 4.01
CA TRP A 43 6.10 0.21 3.02
C TRP A 43 6.55 0.47 1.59
N VAL A 44 7.21 1.61 1.34
CA VAL A 44 7.75 1.95 0.01
C VAL A 44 8.78 0.92 -0.43
N ILE A 45 9.72 0.54 0.44
CA ILE A 45 10.75 -0.47 0.12
C ILE A 45 10.10 -1.82 -0.21
N ARG A 46 9.13 -2.28 0.58
CA ARG A 46 8.42 -3.54 0.29
C ARG A 46 7.68 -3.48 -1.04
N MET A 47 6.98 -2.37 -1.30
CA MET A 47 6.27 -2.14 -2.55
C MET A 47 7.21 -2.17 -3.75
N THR A 48 8.33 -1.43 -3.71
CA THR A 48 9.28 -1.37 -4.82
C THR A 48 9.97 -2.70 -5.06
N VAL A 49 10.36 -3.40 -4.00
CA VAL A 49 10.95 -4.75 -4.11
C VAL A 49 9.96 -5.74 -4.72
N CYS A 50 8.69 -5.73 -4.29
CA CYS A 50 7.68 -6.62 -4.88
C CYS A 50 7.42 -6.29 -6.36
N LEU A 51 7.26 -5.01 -6.72
CA LEU A 51 7.04 -4.62 -8.12
C LEU A 51 8.25 -4.96 -9.01
N ALA A 52 9.47 -4.73 -8.52
CA ALA A 52 10.69 -5.09 -9.22
C ALA A 52 10.85 -6.61 -9.36
N ALA A 53 10.42 -7.38 -8.35
CA ALA A 53 10.47 -8.84 -8.39
C ALA A 53 9.51 -9.43 -9.42
N VAL A 54 8.34 -8.81 -9.66
CA VAL A 54 7.42 -9.23 -10.74
C VAL A 54 8.14 -9.10 -12.09
N ALA A 55 8.78 -7.97 -12.35
CA ALA A 55 9.50 -7.71 -13.60
C ALA A 55 10.88 -8.42 -13.70
N PHE A 56 11.30 -9.16 -12.68
CA PHE A 56 12.61 -9.79 -12.67
C PHE A 56 12.63 -11.02 -13.59
N ARG A 57 13.62 -11.07 -14.49
CA ARG A 57 13.83 -12.12 -15.52
C ARG A 57 12.77 -12.23 -16.63
N HIS A 58 11.78 -11.34 -16.69
CA HIS A 58 10.82 -11.28 -17.80
C HIS A 58 10.91 -9.90 -18.47
N SER A 59 10.69 -9.83 -19.78
CA SER A 59 10.45 -8.53 -20.42
C SER A 59 9.18 -7.93 -19.82
N VAL A 60 9.19 -6.61 -19.54
CA VAL A 60 7.99 -5.90 -19.05
C VAL A 60 6.85 -6.18 -20.03
N ASP A 61 5.88 -6.95 -19.58
CA ASP A 61 4.75 -7.40 -20.38
C ASP A 61 3.45 -6.70 -19.93
N MET A 62 2.33 -7.08 -20.55
CA MET A 62 1.02 -6.53 -20.19
C MET A 62 0.62 -6.83 -18.73
N VAL A 63 1.10 -7.94 -18.15
CA VAL A 63 0.81 -8.33 -16.76
C VAL A 63 1.55 -7.41 -15.80
N ASP A 64 2.83 -7.11 -16.06
CA ASP A 64 3.59 -6.13 -15.28
C ASP A 64 2.90 -4.76 -15.28
N ILE A 65 2.50 -4.29 -16.47
CA ILE A 65 1.79 -3.01 -16.63
C ILE A 65 0.47 -3.01 -15.84
N ALA A 66 -0.32 -4.09 -15.93
CA ALA A 66 -1.57 -4.22 -15.20
C ALA A 66 -1.34 -4.21 -13.68
N ILE A 67 -0.34 -4.93 -13.18
CA ILE A 67 0.02 -4.95 -11.75
C ILE A 67 0.47 -3.56 -11.29
N TRP A 68 1.28 -2.86 -12.07
CA TRP A 68 1.75 -1.52 -11.74
C TRP A 68 0.62 -0.50 -11.73
N ALA A 69 -0.29 -0.55 -12.71
CA ALA A 69 -1.47 0.29 -12.75
C ALA A 69 -2.39 0.03 -11.54
N LEU A 70 -2.65 -1.24 -11.23
CA LEU A 70 -3.42 -1.63 -10.05
C LEU A 70 -2.76 -1.18 -8.74
N ALA A 71 -1.43 -1.27 -8.65
CA ALA A 71 -0.67 -0.78 -7.50
C ALA A 71 -0.81 0.75 -7.35
N ALA A 72 -0.77 1.50 -8.45
CA ALA A 72 -0.98 2.95 -8.43
C ALA A 72 -2.41 3.31 -7.95
N VAL A 73 -3.43 2.58 -8.43
CA VAL A 73 -4.82 2.73 -7.97
C VAL A 73 -4.95 2.38 -6.48
N ALA A 74 -4.36 1.27 -6.04
CA ALA A 74 -4.38 0.84 -4.65
C ALA A 74 -3.68 1.85 -3.72
N PHE A 75 -2.55 2.41 -4.16
CA PHE A 75 -1.86 3.48 -3.45
C PHE A 75 -2.75 4.73 -3.31
N ALA A 76 -3.35 5.19 -4.41
CA ALA A 76 -4.25 6.34 -4.41
C ALA A 76 -5.47 6.11 -3.50
N ALA A 77 -6.07 4.92 -3.56
CA ALA A 77 -7.19 4.52 -2.70
C ALA A 77 -6.80 4.53 -1.22
N GLY A 78 -5.62 3.98 -0.88
CA GLY A 78 -5.10 3.99 0.49
C GLY A 78 -4.85 5.42 1.00
N PHE A 79 -4.27 6.27 0.16
CA PHE A 79 -4.03 7.67 0.46
C PHE A 79 -5.35 8.44 0.67
N TRP A 80 -6.32 8.26 -0.23
CA TRP A 80 -7.64 8.90 -0.14
C TRP A 80 -8.40 8.47 1.12
N SER A 81 -8.46 7.15 1.37
CA SER A 81 -9.12 6.60 2.55
C SER A 81 -8.54 7.16 3.85
N ALA A 82 -7.21 7.19 3.98
CA ALA A 82 -6.55 7.71 5.18
C ALA A 82 -6.63 9.25 5.29
N SER A 83 -6.66 9.98 4.18
CA SER A 83 -6.83 11.43 4.19
C SER A 83 -8.24 11.87 4.63
N HIS A 84 -9.27 11.06 4.36
CA HIS A 84 -10.66 11.35 4.73
C HIS A 84 -11.15 10.69 6.03
N GLN A 85 -10.28 10.03 6.79
CA GLN A 85 -10.67 9.54 8.11
C GLN A 85 -11.07 10.71 9.01
N LYS A 86 -12.32 10.66 9.52
CA LYS A 86 -12.84 11.61 10.51
C LYS A 86 -11.93 11.59 11.75
N PRO A 87 -11.72 12.75 12.40
CA PRO A 87 -11.02 12.78 13.68
C PRO A 87 -11.76 11.87 14.67
N PRO A 88 -11.02 11.17 15.56
CA PRO A 88 -11.64 10.32 16.58
C PRO A 88 -12.64 11.16 17.38
N GLU A 89 -13.86 10.65 17.50
CA GLU A 89 -14.94 11.32 18.21
C GLU A 89 -14.58 11.43 19.69
N ASP A 90 -14.52 12.66 20.21
CA ASP A 90 -14.17 12.91 21.60
C ASP A 90 -15.38 12.63 22.49
N LEU A 91 -15.59 11.35 22.79
CA LEU A 91 -16.62 10.86 23.70
C LEU A 91 -16.34 11.23 25.16
N THR A 92 -15.21 11.88 25.46
CA THR A 92 -14.84 12.24 26.84
C THR A 92 -15.88 13.16 27.46
N ARG A 93 -16.46 14.08 26.66
CA ARG A 93 -17.55 14.96 27.09
C ARG A 93 -18.90 14.27 27.27
N GLU A 94 -19.12 13.12 26.62
CA GLU A 94 -20.35 12.33 26.77
C GLU A 94 -20.26 11.36 27.96
N ILE A 95 -19.08 10.79 28.21
CA ILE A 95 -18.85 9.81 29.28
C ILE A 95 -18.67 10.49 30.64
N PHE A 96 -18.07 11.69 30.67
CA PHE A 96 -17.85 12.46 31.89
C PHE A 96 -18.60 13.80 31.81
N PRO A 97 -19.92 13.83 32.06
CA PRO A 97 -20.65 15.08 32.21
C PRO A 97 -20.20 15.81 33.49
N GLU A 98 -19.93 17.11 33.35
CA GLU A 98 -19.63 18.02 34.48
C GLU A 98 -20.83 18.21 35.41
#